data_AF-A0A7S2ACP8-F1
#
_entry.id   AF-A0A7S2ACP8-F1
#
_cell.length_a   1.000
_cell.length_b   1.000
_cell.length_c   1.000
_cell.angle_alpha   90.00
_cell.angle_beta   90.00
_cell.angle_gamma   90.00
#
_symmetry.space_group_name_H-M   'P 1'
#
loop_
_entity.id
_entity.type
_entity.pdbx_description
1 polymer ?
#
loop_
_entity_poly.entity_id
_entity_poly.type
_entity_poly.pdbx_seq_one_letter_code
_entity_poly.pdbx_strand_id
1 'polypeptide(L)'
;KVLVRTKHNDDEQYIWESAAGGSFTITKDDGESLGRGTEIILFLKEDQTEYLEEKRLKDLVKKHSQFITYPITLQVEKEKEVEVEEEEEEKAEDEKPEGEEPKIEDVTEKEEKEKKKKKEKVKVKEWELLNKQKPLWIRNPKDIT
;
A
#
# COMPACT_ATOMS: atom_id res chain seq x y z
N LYS A 1 -23.24 0.50 -5.15
CA LYS A 1 -23.27 1.99 -5.25
C LYS A 1 -22.03 2.44 -6.01
N VAL A 2 -22.07 3.59 -6.69
CA VAL A 2 -20.89 4.22 -7.28
C VAL A 2 -20.82 5.67 -6.81
N LEU A 3 -19.62 6.11 -6.41
CA LEU A 3 -19.27 7.53 -6.32
C LEU A 3 -18.26 7.86 -7.41
N VAL A 4 -18.35 9.06 -7.97
CA VAL A 4 -17.36 9.62 -8.88
C VAL A 4 -16.99 11.00 -8.37
N ARG A 5 -15.75 11.15 -7.88
CA ARG A 5 -15.19 12.45 -7.49
C ARG A 5 -14.40 13.00 -8.67
N THR A 6 -14.64 14.23 -9.09
CA THR A 6 -13.99 14.80 -10.28
C THR A 6 -13.62 16.26 -10.10
N LYS A 7 -12.46 16.64 -10.66
CA LYS A 7 -11.96 18.02 -10.71
C LYS A 7 -11.51 18.32 -12.14
N HIS A 8 -12.26 19.19 -12.82
CA HIS A 8 -11.79 19.80 -14.06
C HIS A 8 -10.78 20.93 -13.76
N ASN A 9 -10.07 21.45 -14.76
CA ASN A 9 -9.25 22.65 -14.56
C ASN A 9 -10.13 23.88 -14.30
N ASP A 10 -11.15 24.05 -15.14
CA ASP A 10 -11.94 25.28 -15.28
C ASP A 10 -13.20 25.33 -14.37
N ASP A 11 -13.32 24.39 -13.43
CA ASP A 11 -14.49 24.22 -12.55
C ASP A 11 -14.06 23.70 -11.16
N GLU A 12 -14.98 23.68 -10.19
CA GLU A 12 -14.72 23.19 -8.83
C GLU A 12 -14.61 21.64 -8.75
N GLN A 13 -14.44 21.09 -7.54
CA GLN A 13 -14.48 19.65 -7.30
C GLN A 13 -15.89 19.21 -6.93
N TYR A 14 -16.38 18.14 -7.56
CA TYR A 14 -17.73 17.62 -7.36
C TYR A 14 -17.73 16.12 -7.13
N ILE A 15 -18.66 15.65 -6.29
CA ILE A 15 -19.02 14.25 -6.12
C ILE A 15 -20.34 14.00 -6.84
N TRP A 16 -20.34 13.05 -7.77
CA TRP A 16 -21.54 12.43 -8.33
C TRP A 16 -21.80 11.11 -7.60
N GLU A 17 -23.04 10.85 -7.19
CA GLU A 17 -23.45 9.59 -6.55
C GLU A 17 -24.62 8.94 -7.29
N SER A 18 -24.56 7.62 -7.49
CA SER A 18 -25.76 6.83 -7.79
C SER A 18 -25.74 5.41 -7.22
N ALA A 19 -26.92 4.93 -6.85
CA ALA A 19 -27.22 3.54 -6.55
C ALA A 19 -27.83 2.77 -7.75
N ALA A 20 -27.84 3.37 -8.95
CA ALA A 20 -28.51 2.90 -10.16
C ALA A 20 -30.06 2.80 -10.07
N GLY A 21 -30.68 3.41 -9.06
CA GLY A 21 -32.13 3.46 -8.85
C GLY A 21 -32.89 4.47 -9.73
N GLY A 22 -32.41 4.75 -10.94
CA GLY A 22 -33.02 5.73 -11.87
C GLY A 22 -32.70 7.21 -11.58
N SER A 23 -32.00 7.53 -10.49
CA SER A 23 -31.57 8.89 -10.12
C SER A 23 -30.10 8.94 -9.70
N PHE A 24 -29.58 10.16 -9.59
CA PHE A 24 -28.25 10.47 -9.07
C PHE A 24 -28.29 11.81 -8.32
N THR A 25 -27.28 12.09 -7.49
CA THR A 25 -27.04 13.40 -6.89
C THR A 25 -25.68 13.94 -7.33
N ILE A 26 -25.53 15.26 -7.30
CA ILE A 26 -24.26 15.95 -7.44
C ILE A 26 -24.12 16.91 -6.27
N THR A 27 -22.99 16.86 -5.57
CA THR A 27 -22.64 17.78 -4.48
C THR A 27 -21.24 18.33 -4.71
N LYS A 28 -20.95 19.53 -4.19
CA LYS A 28 -19.57 20.02 -4.08
C LYS A 28 -18.75 19.08 -3.19
N ASP A 29 -17.46 18.99 -3.46
CA ASP A 29 -16.49 18.24 -2.66
C ASP A 29 -15.52 19.21 -1.98
N ASP A 30 -15.67 19.36 -0.67
CA ASP A 30 -14.80 20.19 0.18
C ASP A 30 -13.66 19.35 0.83
N GLY A 31 -13.47 18.11 0.38
CA GLY A 31 -12.39 17.21 0.83
C GLY A 31 -11.03 17.44 0.17
N GLU A 32 -10.12 16.47 0.28
CA GLU A 32 -8.80 16.56 -0.35
C GLU A 32 -8.91 16.72 -1.87
N SER A 33 -8.18 17.71 -2.43
CA SER A 33 -8.30 18.03 -3.85
C SER A 33 -7.53 17.05 -4.73
N LEU A 34 -8.21 16.53 -5.74
CA LEU A 34 -7.63 15.69 -6.80
C LEU A 34 -6.67 16.48 -7.71
N GLY A 35 -6.64 17.82 -7.63
CA GLY A 35 -5.90 18.72 -8.50
C GLY A 35 -6.47 18.78 -9.92
N ARG A 36 -6.46 17.66 -10.63
CA ARG A 36 -7.11 17.44 -11.94
C ARG A 36 -7.32 15.95 -12.20
N GLY A 37 -8.55 15.55 -12.49
CA GLY A 37 -8.88 14.19 -12.92
C GLY A 37 -10.14 13.66 -12.23
N THR A 38 -10.27 12.33 -12.22
CA THR A 38 -11.47 11.63 -11.73
C THR A 38 -11.09 10.41 -10.92
N GLU A 39 -11.65 10.29 -9.73
CA GLU A 39 -11.63 9.09 -8.88
C GLU A 39 -13.00 8.39 -8.96
N ILE A 40 -13.01 7.06 -9.08
CA ILE A 40 -14.24 6.25 -9.16
C ILE A 40 -14.23 5.23 -8.03
N ILE A 41 -15.14 5.38 -7.06
CA ILE A 41 -15.25 4.51 -5.90
C ILE A 41 -16.40 3.52 -6.13
N LEU A 42 -16.04 2.25 -6.31
CA LEU A 42 -16.97 1.16 -6.59
C LEU A 42 -17.33 0.43 -5.29
N PHE A 43 -18.55 0.64 -4.80
CA PHE A 43 -19.10 -0.18 -3.72
C PHE A 43 -19.63 -1.47 -4.34
N LEU A 44 -18.75 -2.47 -4.36
CA LEU A 44 -19.02 -3.84 -4.82
C LEU A 44 -20.19 -4.46 -4.04
N LYS A 45 -20.83 -5.46 -4.65
CA LYS A 45 -21.81 -6.30 -3.96
C LYS A 45 -21.10 -7.39 -3.16
N GLU A 46 -21.81 -7.95 -2.18
CA GLU A 46 -21.33 -9.07 -1.34
C GLU A 46 -20.97 -10.32 -2.17
N ASP A 47 -21.67 -10.56 -3.28
CA ASP A 47 -21.41 -11.67 -4.21
C ASP A 47 -20.26 -11.40 -5.21
N GLN A 48 -19.67 -10.21 -5.19
CA GLN A 48 -18.66 -9.74 -6.16
C GLN A 48 -17.30 -9.46 -5.49
N THR A 49 -16.99 -10.17 -4.40
CA THR A 49 -15.73 -10.06 -3.65
C THR A 49 -14.49 -10.55 -4.42
N GLU A 50 -14.65 -11.36 -5.47
CA GLU A 50 -13.52 -11.79 -6.32
C GLU A 50 -12.73 -10.62 -6.93
N TYR A 51 -13.35 -9.46 -7.16
CA TYR A 51 -12.65 -8.27 -7.67
C TYR A 51 -11.75 -7.57 -6.63
N LEU A 52 -11.74 -8.04 -5.39
CA LEU A 52 -10.75 -7.64 -4.38
C LEU A 52 -9.47 -8.50 -4.43
N GLU A 53 -9.49 -9.63 -5.15
CA GLU A 53 -8.30 -10.46 -5.32
C GLU A 53 -7.30 -9.84 -6.31
N GLU A 54 -6.06 -9.64 -5.86
CA GLU A 54 -4.96 -9.14 -6.70
C GLU A 54 -4.85 -9.90 -8.04
N LYS A 55 -4.94 -11.24 -7.98
CA LYS A 55 -4.85 -12.11 -9.16
C LYS A 55 -5.98 -11.82 -10.15
N ARG A 56 -7.23 -11.70 -9.67
CA ARG A 56 -8.41 -11.41 -10.51
C ARG A 56 -8.24 -10.08 -11.23
N LEU A 57 -7.80 -9.04 -10.52
CA LEU A 57 -7.51 -7.73 -11.09
C LEU A 57 -6.36 -7.78 -12.12
N LYS A 58 -5.25 -8.45 -11.81
CA LYS A 58 -4.11 -8.61 -12.73
C LYS A 58 -4.50 -9.35 -14.01
N ASP A 59 -5.27 -10.43 -13.91
CA ASP A 59 -5.76 -11.19 -15.07
C ASP A 59 -6.75 -10.37 -15.93
N LEU A 60 -7.63 -9.57 -15.31
CA LEU A 60 -8.55 -8.66 -16.03
C LEU A 60 -7.81 -7.55 -16.77
N VAL A 61 -6.88 -6.85 -16.11
CA VAL A 61 -6.04 -5.80 -16.73
C VAL A 61 -5.19 -6.37 -17.86
N LYS A 62 -4.63 -7.58 -17.68
CA LYS A 62 -3.88 -8.28 -18.73
C LYS A 62 -4.77 -8.67 -19.91
N LYS A 63 -5.99 -9.16 -19.68
CA LYS A 63 -6.90 -9.58 -20.77
C LYS A 63 -7.50 -8.42 -21.55
N HIS A 64 -7.78 -7.29 -20.90
CA HIS A 64 -8.56 -6.19 -21.50
C HIS A 64 -7.78 -4.89 -21.72
N SER A 65 -6.65 -4.68 -21.01
CA SER A 65 -5.94 -3.39 -20.98
C SER A 65 -4.42 -3.48 -21.20
N GLN A 66 -3.87 -4.64 -21.58
CA GLN A 66 -2.42 -4.88 -21.77
C GLN A 66 -1.75 -3.88 -22.72
N PHE A 67 -2.47 -3.38 -23.73
CA PHE A 67 -1.93 -2.50 -24.77
C PHE A 67 -2.40 -1.03 -24.67
N ILE A 68 -2.98 -0.63 -23.54
CA ILE A 68 -3.28 0.78 -23.25
C ILE A 68 -1.98 1.58 -23.14
N THR A 69 -1.92 2.74 -23.80
CA THR A 69 -0.69 3.56 -23.91
C THR A 69 -0.25 4.21 -22.59
N TYR A 70 -1.19 4.51 -21.70
CA TYR A 70 -0.93 5.12 -20.39
C TYR A 70 -0.64 4.06 -19.33
N PRO A 71 0.28 4.30 -18.37
CA PRO A 71 0.63 3.32 -17.34
C PRO A 71 -0.56 3.02 -16.41
N ILE A 72 -0.79 1.74 -16.14
CA ILE A 72 -1.82 1.22 -15.23
C ILE A 72 -1.10 0.60 -14.04
N THR A 73 -1.22 1.23 -12.87
CA THR A 73 -0.63 0.78 -11.60
C THR A 73 -1.68 0.23 -10.66
N LEU A 74 -1.41 -0.92 -10.04
CA LEU A 74 -2.23 -1.51 -8.98
C LEU A 74 -1.53 -1.35 -7.64
N GLN A 75 -2.25 -0.91 -6.60
CA GLN A 75 -1.73 -0.96 -5.22
C GLN A 75 -1.92 -2.38 -4.67
N VAL A 76 -0.84 -2.96 -4.15
CA VAL A 76 -0.81 -4.32 -3.57
C VAL A 76 -0.21 -4.30 -2.17
N GLU A 77 -0.70 -5.14 -1.26
CA GLU A 77 -0.11 -5.33 0.07
C GLU A 77 0.91 -6.48 0.02
N LYS A 78 2.15 -6.20 0.44
CA LYS A 78 3.21 -7.20 0.56
C LYS A 78 3.73 -7.26 1.99
N GLU A 79 3.98 -8.46 2.49
CA GLU A 79 4.71 -8.64 3.74
C GLU A 79 6.20 -8.38 3.50
N LYS A 80 6.81 -7.55 4.33
CA LYS A 80 8.26 -7.42 4.47
C LYS A 80 8.65 -7.80 5.89
N GLU A 81 9.65 -8.67 6.02
CA GLU A 81 10.32 -8.86 7.30
C GLU A 81 11.21 -7.64 7.56
N VAL A 82 10.97 -6.95 8.67
CA VAL A 82 11.85 -5.91 9.20
C VAL A 82 12.55 -6.48 10.42
N GLU A 83 13.87 -6.36 10.47
CA GLU A 83 14.61 -6.61 11.69
C GLU A 83 14.45 -5.39 12.60
N VAL A 84 13.69 -5.54 13.68
CA VAL A 84 13.67 -4.57 14.77
C VAL A 84 14.95 -4.75 15.55
N GLU A 85 15.80 -3.74 15.58
CA GLU A 85 16.85 -3.63 16.59
C GLU A 85 16.18 -3.04 17.83
N GLU A 86 16.26 -3.77 18.95
CA GLU A 86 15.73 -3.33 20.23
C GLU A 86 16.63 -2.20 20.74
N GLU A 87 16.23 -0.94 20.54
CA GLU A 87 16.72 0.15 21.38
C GLU A 87 16.36 -0.19 22.83
N GLU A 88 17.37 -0.29 23.68
CA GLU A 88 17.17 -0.59 25.11
C GLU A 88 16.56 0.66 25.77
N GLU A 89 15.22 0.71 25.90
CA GLU A 89 14.54 1.72 26.69
C GLU A 89 15.09 1.72 28.12
N GLU A 90 15.88 2.75 28.44
CA GLU A 90 16.51 2.92 29.75
C GLU A 90 15.44 2.94 30.85
N LYS A 91 15.44 1.92 31.71
CA LYS A 91 14.65 1.95 32.94
C LYS A 91 15.21 3.02 33.87
N ALA A 92 14.46 4.10 34.03
CA ALA A 92 14.68 5.03 35.13
C ALA A 92 14.34 4.38 36.48
N GLU A 93 15.27 4.41 37.42
CA GLU A 93 14.99 4.68 38.83
C GLU A 93 16.23 5.31 39.50
N ASP A 94 16.01 6.01 40.61
CA ASP A 94 16.97 6.94 41.23
C ASP A 94 17.63 6.33 42.49
N GLU A 95 18.39 7.16 43.21
CA GLU A 95 18.97 6.97 44.54
C GLU A 95 20.34 6.25 44.70
N LYS A 96 21.09 6.77 45.68
CA LYS A 96 22.46 6.44 46.12
C LYS A 96 22.63 7.01 47.54
N PRO A 97 23.63 6.57 48.36
CA PRO A 97 24.52 5.41 48.25
C PRO A 97 24.29 4.49 49.49
N GLU A 98 25.19 3.75 50.16
CA GLU A 98 26.65 3.47 50.14
C GLU A 98 26.86 2.14 50.93
N GLY A 99 28.05 1.51 50.90
CA GLY A 99 28.44 0.55 51.95
C GLY A 99 29.36 -0.62 51.58
N GLU A 100 30.67 -0.41 51.71
CA GLU A 100 31.75 -1.39 52.02
C GLU A 100 32.02 -2.59 51.05
N GLU A 101 33.15 -3.29 51.29
CA GLU A 101 33.87 -4.15 50.32
C GLU A 101 33.84 -5.69 50.67
N PRO A 102 34.74 -6.60 50.20
CA PRO A 102 34.44 -7.46 49.04
C PRO A 102 34.68 -8.98 49.22
N LYS A 103 34.15 -9.81 48.31
CA LYS A 103 34.56 -11.20 47.96
C LYS A 103 33.84 -11.67 46.68
N ILE A 104 34.49 -12.14 45.60
CA ILE A 104 35.29 -13.38 45.36
C ILE A 104 34.42 -14.53 44.77
N GLU A 105 35.07 -15.29 43.87
CA GLU A 105 34.69 -16.57 43.22
C GLU A 105 33.80 -16.56 41.96
N ASP A 106 34.24 -17.38 40.99
CA ASP A 106 33.68 -17.64 39.66
C ASP A 106 32.31 -18.35 39.69
N VAL A 107 31.57 -18.28 38.57
CA VAL A 107 31.12 -19.44 37.74
C VAL A 107 29.98 -19.05 36.76
N THR A 108 29.92 -19.74 35.60
CA THR A 108 28.82 -19.79 34.59
C THR A 108 28.52 -18.60 33.64
N GLU A 109 27.92 -18.97 32.51
CA GLU A 109 27.28 -18.15 31.46
C GLU A 109 28.14 -17.09 30.74
N LYS A 110 29.11 -17.56 29.95
CA LYS A 110 29.49 -16.94 28.68
C LYS A 110 29.24 -17.91 27.52
N GLU A 111 28.91 -17.33 26.36
CA GLU A 111 28.91 -17.96 25.02
C GLU A 111 27.97 -19.17 24.83
N GLU A 112 26.66 -18.90 24.71
CA GLU A 112 25.77 -19.37 23.61
C GLU A 112 24.29 -19.07 23.91
N LYS A 113 23.93 -17.79 23.85
CA LYS A 113 22.55 -17.35 23.62
C LYS A 113 22.57 -16.36 22.45
N GLU A 114 22.42 -16.88 21.23
CA GLU A 114 22.08 -16.04 20.08
C GLU A 114 20.82 -15.24 20.45
N LYS A 115 20.93 -13.89 20.54
CA LYS A 115 19.74 -13.03 20.56
C LYS A 115 19.02 -13.23 19.22
N LYS A 116 18.06 -14.17 19.17
CA LYS A 116 17.22 -14.42 17.99
C LYS A 116 16.43 -13.16 17.68
N LYS A 117 16.96 -12.34 16.75
CA LYS A 117 16.33 -11.10 16.28
C LYS A 117 14.85 -11.37 15.99
N LYS A 118 13.98 -10.65 16.70
CA LYS A 118 12.53 -10.81 16.59
C LYS A 118 12.05 -10.13 15.32
N LYS A 119 12.11 -10.88 14.21
CA LYS A 119 11.64 -10.43 12.89
C LYS A 119 10.14 -10.14 12.93
N GLU A 120 9.75 -8.90 12.63
CA GLU A 120 8.36 -8.52 12.52
C GLU A 120 7.93 -8.41 11.04
N LYS A 121 6.72 -8.88 10.74
CA LYS A 121 6.14 -8.89 9.40
C LYS A 121 5.28 -7.65 9.18
N VAL A 122 5.90 -6.60 8.64
CA VAL A 122 5.20 -5.36 8.30
C VAL A 122 4.52 -5.50 6.95
N LYS A 123 3.21 -5.22 6.88
CA LYS A 123 2.48 -5.11 5.62
C LYS A 123 2.72 -3.74 4.99
N VAL A 124 3.34 -3.72 3.82
CA VAL A 124 3.66 -2.49 3.07
C VAL A 124 2.83 -2.43 1.79
N LYS A 125 2.23 -1.27 1.52
CA LYS A 125 1.49 -0.98 0.29
C LYS A 125 2.45 -0.49 -0.79
N GLU A 126 2.51 -1.21 -1.91
CA GLU A 126 3.36 -0.88 -3.05
C GLU A 126 2.55 -0.73 -4.33
N TRP A 127 3.00 0.12 -5.26
CA TRP A 127 2.39 0.30 -6.57
C TRP A 127 3.11 -0.54 -7.64
N GLU A 128 2.39 -1.43 -8.31
CA GLU A 128 2.91 -2.29 -9.37
C GLU A 128 2.36 -1.90 -10.75
N LEU A 129 3.24 -1.55 -11.70
CA LEU A 129 2.89 -1.28 -13.09
C LEU A 129 2.56 -2.58 -13.85
N LEU A 130 1.34 -2.70 -14.39
CA LEU A 130 0.85 -3.93 -15.01
C LEU A 130 1.10 -3.99 -16.52
N ASN A 131 0.76 -2.94 -17.28
CA ASN A 131 0.82 -2.90 -18.75
C ASN A 131 2.21 -2.53 -19.30
N LYS A 132 3.25 -3.25 -18.90
CA LYS A 132 4.64 -2.98 -19.31
C LYS A 132 4.92 -3.17 -20.81
N GLN A 133 4.08 -3.95 -21.51
CA GLN A 133 4.29 -4.29 -22.92
C GLN A 133 3.61 -3.27 -23.86
N LYS A 134 4.41 -2.43 -24.51
CA LYS A 134 3.90 -1.55 -25.57
C LYS A 134 3.48 -2.37 -26.81
N PRO A 135 2.38 -2.00 -27.49
CA PRO A 135 1.94 -2.67 -28.72
C PRO A 135 2.96 -2.50 -29.85
N LEU A 136 3.24 -3.59 -30.57
CA LEU A 136 4.22 -3.58 -31.67
C LEU A 136 3.75 -2.78 -32.89
N TRP A 137 2.44 -2.75 -33.16
CA TRP A 137 1.86 -2.06 -34.32
C TRP A 137 1.90 -0.52 -34.25
N ILE A 138 2.34 0.06 -33.12
CA ILE A 138 2.63 1.50 -33.00
C ILE A 138 4.10 1.80 -33.38
N ARG A 139 4.96 0.77 -33.45
CA ARG A 139 6.36 0.90 -33.88
C ARG A 139 6.44 0.80 -35.41
N ASN A 140 7.40 1.49 -35.99
CA ASN A 140 7.76 1.31 -37.40
C ASN A 140 8.24 -0.13 -37.62
N PRO A 141 7.75 -0.87 -38.64
CA PRO A 141 8.17 -2.25 -38.89
C PRO A 141 9.68 -2.47 -39.08
N LYS A 142 10.44 -1.41 -39.43
CA LYS A 142 11.91 -1.46 -39.52
C LYS A 142 12.61 -1.47 -38.16
N ASP A 143 11.92 -1.06 -37.09
CA ASP A 143 12.44 -0.94 -35.73
C ASP A 143 12.02 -2.14 -34.85
N ILE A 144 11.60 -3.23 -35.49
CA ILE A 144 11.18 -4.50 -34.89
C ILE A 144 12.17 -5.56 -35.36
N THR A 145 12.83 -6.22 -34.41
CA THR A 145 13.80 -7.31 -34.59
C THR A 145 13.30 -8.53 -33.84
#